data_AF-A0A2V8Q4Z5-F1
#
_entry.id   AF-A0A2V8Q4Z5-F1
#
_cell.length_a   1.000
_cell.length_b   1.000
_cell.length_c   1.000
_cell.angle_alpha   90.00
_cell.angle_beta   90.00
_cell.angle_gamma   90.00
#
_symmetry.space_group_name_H-M   'P 1'
#
loop_
_entity.id
_entity.type
_entity.pdbx_description
1 polymer ?
#
loop_
_entity_poly.entity_id
_entity_poly.type
_entity_poly.pdbx_seq_one_letter_code
_entity_poly.pdbx_strand_id
1 'polypeptide(L)'
;MRVEYDYNRLTKKNSFSAFFQNHGFIVNAEVPFTLSRAQQLSLGVDANISAAAEESGQAPPPAQTISARRNDYEVYLAYSAILTRSFFINAVGRIVVRQYWEGDRKDVNEILALTANYRVNKFLTASAVSTFGLNQSNHSVFDYQVANVGGAVAFVVKF
;
A
#
# COMPACT_ATOMS: atom_id res chain seq x y z
N MET A 1 12.11 4.15 12.81
CA MET A 1 10.73 4.22 13.32
C MET A 1 10.16 5.58 12.97
N ARG A 2 8.93 5.63 12.47
CA ARG A 2 8.22 6.85 12.10
C ARG A 2 6.81 6.79 12.67
N VAL A 3 6.35 7.89 13.23
CA VAL A 3 4.97 8.09 13.68
C VAL A 3 4.45 9.33 12.96
N GLU A 4 3.28 9.22 12.37
CA GLU A 4 2.62 10.26 11.61
C GLU A 4 1.15 10.35 12.01
N TYR A 5 0.64 11.57 12.04
CA TYR A 5 -0.77 11.85 12.14
C TYR A 5 -1.20 12.51 10.83
N ASP A 6 -2.26 11.98 10.23
CA ASP A 6 -2.83 12.48 8.99
C ASP A 6 -4.30 12.85 9.20
N TYR A 7 -4.67 14.02 8.70
CA TYR A 7 -6.07 14.44 8.63
C TYR A 7 -6.44 14.63 7.17
N ASN A 8 -7.36 13.80 6.69
CA ASN A 8 -7.85 13.86 5.32
C ASN A 8 -9.32 14.27 5.32
N ARG A 9 -9.66 15.26 4.49
CA ARG A 9 -11.04 15.72 4.27
C ARG A 9 -11.29 15.90 2.79
N LEU A 10 -12.26 15.15 2.27
CA LEU A 10 -12.70 15.23 0.89
C LEU A 10 -14.08 15.90 0.84
N THR A 11 -14.19 16.94 0.01
CA THR A 11 -15.39 17.78 -0.11
C THR A 11 -16.06 17.62 -1.46
N LYS A 12 -17.38 17.83 -1.49
CA LYS A 12 -18.14 17.78 -2.74
C LYS A 12 -17.79 19.00 -3.60
N LYS A 13 -17.82 18.83 -4.92
CA LYS A 13 -17.60 19.93 -5.88
C LYS A 13 -18.55 21.09 -5.54
N ASN A 14 -18.00 22.30 -5.41
CA ASN A 14 -18.73 23.53 -5.10
C ASN A 14 -19.46 23.54 -3.73
N SER A 15 -19.00 22.76 -2.75
CA SER A 15 -19.56 22.78 -1.39
C SER A 15 -18.47 22.54 -0.35
N PHE A 16 -18.61 23.16 0.83
CA PHE A 16 -17.78 22.85 1.99
C PHE A 16 -18.22 21.58 2.74
N SER A 17 -19.31 20.94 2.30
CA SER A 17 -19.76 19.66 2.86
C SER A 17 -18.71 18.57 2.57
N ALA A 18 -18.13 18.01 3.63
CA ALA A 18 -17.29 16.82 3.51
C ALA A 18 -18.17 15.61 3.16
N PHE A 19 -17.71 14.75 2.26
CA PHE A 19 -18.30 13.42 2.09
C PHE A 19 -17.43 12.33 2.73
N PHE A 20 -16.17 12.66 3.03
CA PHE A 20 -15.25 11.82 3.77
C PHE A 20 -14.37 12.70 4.63
N GLN A 21 -14.22 12.34 5.89
CA GLN A 21 -13.20 12.88 6.78
C GLN A 21 -12.58 11.75 7.57
N ASN A 22 -11.27 11.77 7.79
CA ASN A 22 -10.56 10.74 8.55
C ASN A 22 -9.42 11.35 9.38
N HIS A 23 -9.33 10.93 10.63
CA HIS A 23 -8.18 11.12 11.51
C HIS A 23 -7.39 9.81 11.58
N GLY A 24 -6.23 9.77 10.93
CA GLY A 24 -5.36 8.59 10.86
C GLY A 24 -4.10 8.74 11.71
N PHE A 25 -3.71 7.67 12.38
CA PHE A 25 -2.39 7.52 12.98
C PHE A 25 -1.64 6.43 12.26
N ILE A 26 -0.48 6.76 11.70
CA ILE A 26 0.37 5.85 10.95
C ILE A 26 1.65 5.62 11.75
N VAL A 27 1.93 4.36 12.07
CA VAL A 27 3.13 3.94 12.78
C VAL A 27 3.87 2.95 11.92
N ASN A 28 5.13 3.28 11.58
CA ASN A 28 5.99 2.43 10.77
C ASN A 28 7.31 2.14 11.48
N ALA A 29 7.77 0.90 11.40
CA ALA A 29 9.10 0.52 11.82
C ALA A 29 9.70 -0.44 10.80
N GLU A 30 10.94 -0.18 10.40
CA GLU A 30 11.69 -1.00 9.45
C GLU A 30 13.10 -1.26 9.97
N VAL A 31 13.58 -2.48 9.73
CA VAL A 31 14.95 -2.90 10.00
C VAL A 31 15.58 -3.38 8.69
N PRO A 32 16.55 -2.63 8.14
CA PRO A 32 17.30 -3.08 6.98
C PRO A 32 18.46 -4.00 7.38
N PHE A 33 18.63 -5.09 6.62
CA PHE A 33 19.74 -6.03 6.70
C PHE A 33 20.54 -5.97 5.40
N THR A 34 21.72 -5.35 5.46
CA THR A 34 22.63 -5.30 4.32
C THR A 34 23.40 -6.61 4.23
N LEU A 35 23.01 -7.47 3.28
CA LEU A 35 23.67 -8.76 3.07
C LEU A 35 25.00 -8.59 2.32
N SER A 36 25.05 -7.65 1.37
CA SER A 36 26.26 -7.28 0.65
C SER A 36 26.16 -5.86 0.10
N ARG A 37 27.21 -5.35 -0.56
CA ARG A 37 27.18 -4.04 -1.25
C ARG A 37 26.11 -3.97 -2.35
N ALA A 38 25.65 -5.10 -2.86
CA ALA A 38 24.69 -5.19 -3.95
C ALA A 38 23.33 -5.73 -3.51
N GLN A 39 23.16 -6.16 -2.25
CA GLN A 39 21.94 -6.81 -1.79
C GLN A 39 21.52 -6.30 -0.42
N GLN A 40 20.24 -5.97 -0.30
CA GLN A 40 19.61 -5.55 0.95
C GLN A 40 18.29 -6.28 1.12
N LEU A 41 18.06 -6.77 2.33
CA LEU A 41 16.76 -7.23 2.81
C LEU A 41 16.23 -6.21 3.81
N SER A 42 14.92 -6.02 3.91
CA SER A 42 14.32 -5.11 4.90
C SER A 42 13.03 -5.71 5.40
N LEU A 43 12.92 -5.84 6.72
CA LEU A 43 11.71 -6.30 7.39
C LEU A 43 11.05 -5.08 8.01
N GLY A 44 9.77 -4.87 7.73
CA GLY A 44 9.03 -3.76 8.31
C GLY A 44 7.63 -4.14 8.74
N VAL A 45 7.11 -3.30 9.62
CA VAL A 45 5.72 -3.33 10.09
C VAL A 45 5.14 -1.94 9.96
N ASP A 46 3.86 -1.89 9.63
CA ASP A 46 3.09 -0.66 9.52
C ASP A 46 1.73 -0.84 10.20
N ALA A 47 1.26 0.18 10.91
CA ALA A 47 -0.08 0.21 11.47
C ALA A 47 -0.71 1.55 11.12
N ASN A 48 -1.84 1.52 10.41
CA ASN A 48 -2.64 2.68 10.06
C ASN A 48 -3.99 2.57 10.78
N ILE A 49 -4.19 3.41 11.79
CA ILE A 49 -5.37 3.36 12.67
C ILE A 49 -6.24 4.58 12.38
N SER A 50 -7.49 4.34 12.00
CA SER A 50 -8.49 5.38 11.79
C SER A 50 -9.26 5.65 13.09
N ALA A 51 -8.97 6.80 13.71
CA ALA A 51 -9.53 7.20 15.00
C ALA A 51 -10.96 7.77 14.89
N ALA A 52 -11.25 8.47 13.81
CA ALA A 52 -12.58 8.95 13.48
C ALA A 52 -12.65 9.11 11.97
N ALA A 53 -13.49 8.31 11.32
CA ALA A 53 -13.87 8.56 9.95
C ALA A 53 -15.38 8.69 9.85
N GLU A 54 -15.82 9.78 9.24
CA GLU A 54 -17.23 10.09 9.06
C GLU A 54 -17.52 10.31 7.57
N GLU A 55 -18.55 9.64 7.07
CA GLU A 55 -19.13 9.88 5.76
C GLU A 55 -20.36 10.78 5.94
N SER A 56 -20.16 12.10 5.90
CA SER A 56 -21.24 13.06 6.15
C SER A 56 -22.19 13.17 4.94
N GLY A 57 -23.48 12.91 5.17
CA GLY A 57 -24.55 13.18 4.21
C GLY A 57 -25.04 11.98 3.38
N GLN A 58 -24.80 10.75 3.81
CA GLN A 58 -25.56 9.58 3.36
C GLN A 58 -26.66 9.27 4.37
N ALA A 59 -27.89 9.01 3.88
CA ALA A 59 -28.95 8.42 4.69
C ALA A 59 -28.41 7.14 5.35
N PRO A 60 -28.83 6.76 6.58
CA PRO A 60 -28.42 5.51 7.20
C PRO A 60 -28.58 4.41 6.15
N PRO A 61 -27.47 3.85 5.69
CA PRO A 61 -27.51 2.95 4.57
C PRO A 61 -28.34 1.72 4.97
N PRO A 62 -29.13 1.13 4.06
CA PRO A 62 -29.74 -0.16 4.34
C PRO A 62 -28.62 -1.09 4.83
N ALA A 63 -28.77 -1.63 6.03
CA ALA A 63 -27.74 -2.33 6.78
C ALA A 63 -26.84 -3.19 5.87
N GLN A 64 -25.68 -2.66 5.45
CA GLN A 64 -24.62 -3.31 4.64
C GLN A 64 -23.61 -2.37 3.95
N THR A 65 -23.63 -1.04 4.08
CA THR A 65 -22.49 -0.25 3.57
C THR A 65 -21.31 -0.33 4.52
N ILE A 66 -20.19 -0.71 3.93
CA ILE A 66 -18.88 -0.85 4.52
C ILE A 66 -18.39 0.57 4.82
N SER A 67 -18.29 0.96 6.08
CA SER A 67 -17.60 2.21 6.43
C SER A 67 -16.20 2.20 5.87
N ALA A 68 -15.77 3.30 5.24
CA ALA A 68 -14.37 3.48 4.87
C ALA A 68 -13.43 3.51 6.09
N ARG A 69 -13.98 3.64 7.30
CA ARG A 69 -13.22 3.55 8.55
C ARG A 69 -12.66 2.14 8.74
N ARG A 70 -11.33 2.04 8.71
CA ARG A 70 -10.63 0.77 8.97
C ARG A 70 -9.29 0.98 9.65
N ASN A 71 -8.83 -0.09 10.29
CA ASN A 71 -7.46 -0.21 10.77
C ASN A 71 -6.72 -1.23 9.92
N ASP A 72 -5.56 -0.84 9.40
CA ASP A 72 -4.70 -1.70 8.60
C ASP A 72 -3.44 -2.02 9.42
N TYR A 73 -3.16 -3.30 9.59
CA TYR A 73 -1.93 -3.80 10.23
C TYR A 73 -1.15 -4.59 9.21
N GLU A 74 0.06 -4.15 8.91
CA GLU A 74 0.89 -4.70 7.86
C GLU A 74 2.22 -5.20 8.41
N VAL A 75 2.66 -6.34 7.88
CA VAL A 75 4.05 -6.76 7.91
C VAL A 75 4.53 -6.91 6.47
N TYR A 76 5.74 -6.46 6.19
CA TYR A 76 6.32 -6.58 4.86
C TYR A 76 7.78 -7.00 4.90
N LEU A 77 8.18 -7.72 3.85
CA LEU A 77 9.55 -8.10 3.58
C LEU A 77 9.92 -7.56 2.21
N ALA A 78 10.90 -6.67 2.16
CA ALA A 78 11.45 -6.10 0.95
C ALA A 78 12.85 -6.66 0.68
N TYR A 79 13.15 -6.97 -0.57
CA TYR A 79 14.45 -7.40 -1.03
C TYR A 79 14.85 -6.59 -2.26
N SER A 80 16.08 -6.09 -2.28
CA SER A 80 16.66 -5.34 -3.39
C SER A 80 17.99 -5.97 -3.77
N ALA A 81 18.21 -6.17 -5.07
CA ALA A 81 19.47 -6.72 -5.58
C ALA A 81 19.94 -6.03 -6.87
N ILE A 82 21.19 -5.58 -6.87
CA ILE A 82 21.90 -5.08 -8.03
C ILE A 82 22.63 -6.27 -8.67
N LEU A 83 22.09 -6.79 -9.76
CA LEU A 83 22.66 -7.97 -10.43
C LEU A 83 23.81 -7.55 -11.37
N THR A 84 23.67 -6.38 -12.02
CA THR A 84 24.73 -5.79 -12.85
C THR A 84 24.74 -4.26 -12.68
N ARG A 85 25.69 -3.57 -13.31
CA ARG A 85 25.75 -2.09 -13.31
C ARG A 85 24.50 -1.42 -13.91
N SER A 86 23.80 -2.12 -14.80
CA SER A 86 22.61 -1.62 -15.47
C SER A 86 21.33 -2.32 -15.05
N PHE A 87 21.39 -3.48 -14.40
CA PHE A 87 20.22 -4.28 -14.06
C PHE A 87 20.09 -4.50 -12.56
N PHE A 88 18.93 -4.15 -12.02
CA PHE A 88 18.60 -4.32 -10.60
C PHE A 88 17.13 -4.65 -10.40
N ILE A 89 16.84 -5.43 -9.37
CA ILE A 89 15.51 -5.93 -9.06
C ILE A 89 15.11 -5.52 -7.64
N ASN A 90 13.81 -5.35 -7.45
CA ASN A 90 13.19 -5.15 -6.15
C ASN A 90 12.01 -6.13 -6.03
N ALA A 91 11.85 -6.74 -4.87
CA ALA A 91 10.73 -7.59 -4.52
C ALA A 91 10.18 -7.14 -3.17
N VAL A 92 8.86 -7.05 -3.03
CA VAL A 92 8.21 -6.74 -1.76
C VAL A 92 7.02 -7.67 -1.58
N GLY A 93 7.06 -8.48 -0.53
CA GLY A 93 5.91 -9.24 -0.04
C GLY A 93 5.28 -8.50 1.14
N ARG A 94 3.96 -8.39 1.16
CA ARG A 94 3.20 -7.68 2.21
C ARG A 94 2.03 -8.55 2.64
N ILE A 95 1.77 -8.61 3.94
CA ILE A 95 0.54 -9.18 4.50
C ILE A 95 -0.13 -8.08 5.30
N VAL A 96 -1.38 -7.77 4.97
CA VAL A 96 -2.16 -6.69 5.57
C VAL A 96 -3.43 -7.28 6.17
N VAL A 97 -3.59 -7.15 7.48
CA VAL A 97 -4.86 -7.43 8.17
C VAL A 97 -5.66 -6.14 8.22
N ARG A 98 -6.84 -6.15 7.60
CA ARG A 98 -7.77 -5.00 7.60
C ARG A 98 -8.94 -5.30 8.50
N GLN A 99 -9.19 -4.41 9.46
CA GLN A 99 -10.34 -4.47 10.35
C GLN A 99 -11.22 -3.26 10.09
N TYR A 100 -12.43 -3.51 9.59
CA TYR A 100 -13.40 -2.46 9.34
C TYR A 100 -14.17 -2.15 10.62
N TRP A 101 -14.45 -0.86 10.84
CA TRP A 101 -15.14 -0.41 12.05
C TRP A 101 -16.64 -0.69 12.02
N GLU A 102 -17.28 -0.48 10.86
CA GLU A 102 -18.70 -0.81 10.66
C GLU A 102 -18.82 -2.17 9.96
N GLY A 103 -19.62 -3.05 10.57
CA GLY A 103 -19.68 -4.46 10.21
C GLY A 103 -18.65 -5.30 10.96
N ASP A 104 -18.73 -6.61 10.79
CA ASP A 104 -17.79 -7.58 11.37
C ASP A 104 -16.68 -7.96 10.38
N ARG A 105 -16.53 -7.21 9.28
CA ARG A 105 -15.60 -7.54 8.18
C ARG A 105 -14.15 -7.46 8.63
N LYS A 106 -13.43 -8.56 8.38
CA LYS A 106 -11.99 -8.71 8.57
C LYS A 106 -11.41 -9.33 7.32
N ASP A 107 -10.42 -8.67 6.75
CA ASP A 107 -9.73 -9.17 5.58
C ASP A 107 -8.25 -9.40 5.88
N VAL A 108 -7.69 -10.42 5.26
CA VAL A 108 -6.25 -10.65 5.16
C VAL A 108 -5.88 -10.53 3.69
N ASN A 109 -5.05 -9.54 3.39
CA ASN A 109 -4.62 -9.23 2.05
C ASN A 109 -3.12 -9.50 1.91
N GLU A 110 -2.76 -10.38 1.00
CA GLU A 110 -1.39 -10.74 0.68
C GLU A 110 -1.02 -10.12 -0.67
N ILE A 111 0.08 -9.39 -0.72
CA ILE A 111 0.56 -8.73 -1.94
C ILE A 111 2.00 -9.10 -2.18
N LEU A 112 2.31 -9.56 -3.39
CA LEU A 112 3.69 -9.70 -3.88
C LEU A 112 3.91 -8.74 -5.05
N ALA A 113 4.85 -7.82 -4.90
CA ALA A 113 5.28 -6.92 -5.95
C ALA A 113 6.71 -7.25 -6.38
N LEU A 114 6.92 -7.42 -7.68
CA LEU A 114 8.23 -7.65 -8.29
C LEU A 114 8.49 -6.53 -9.30
N THR A 115 9.68 -5.94 -9.24
CA THR A 115 10.11 -4.91 -10.18
C THR A 115 11.49 -5.26 -10.71
N ALA A 116 11.62 -5.31 -12.03
CA ALA A 116 12.90 -5.42 -12.71
C ALA A 116 13.21 -4.11 -13.41
N ASN A 117 14.43 -3.59 -13.24
CA ASN A 117 14.83 -2.30 -13.76
C ASN A 117 16.09 -2.45 -14.61
N TYR A 118 16.06 -1.86 -15.80
CA TYR A 118 17.18 -1.81 -16.72
C TYR A 118 17.52 -0.36 -17.07
N ARG A 119 18.71 0.06 -16.65
CA ARG A 119 19.30 1.34 -17.01
C ARG A 119 19.86 1.26 -18.42
N VAL A 120 19.10 1.79 -19.37
CA VAL A 120 19.49 1.88 -20.78
C VAL A 120 20.69 2.81 -20.94
N ASN A 121 20.69 3.95 -20.24
CA ASN A 121 21.82 4.86 -20.18
C ASN A 121 21.74 5.75 -18.92
N LYS A 122 22.63 6.73 -18.78
CA LYS A 122 22.68 7.63 -17.60
C LYS A 122 21.42 8.49 -17.38
N PHE A 123 20.53 8.58 -18.36
CA PHE A 123 19.31 9.40 -18.33
C PHE A 123 18.03 8.58 -18.37
N LEU A 124 18.09 7.29 -18.72
CA LEU A 124 16.92 6.46 -19.00
C LEU A 124 16.98 5.13 -18.26
N THR A 125 15.92 4.86 -17.51
CA THR A 125 15.64 3.54 -16.92
C THR A 125 14.29 3.04 -17.43
N ALA A 126 14.27 1.80 -17.92
CA ALA A 126 13.04 1.08 -18.23
C ALA A 126 12.79 0.04 -17.13
N SER A 127 11.54 -0.13 -16.75
CA SER A 127 11.15 -1.02 -15.66
C SER A 127 9.96 -1.88 -16.07
N ALA A 128 9.98 -3.14 -15.64
CA ALA A 128 8.84 -4.04 -15.67
C ALA A 128 8.36 -4.26 -14.22
N VAL A 129 7.06 -4.13 -13.99
CA VAL A 129 6.44 -4.25 -12.66
C VAL A 129 5.35 -5.31 -12.74
N SER A 130 5.38 -6.26 -11.83
CA SER A 130 4.32 -7.25 -11.66
C SER A 130 3.82 -7.23 -10.23
N THR A 131 2.51 -7.28 -10.03
CA THR A 131 1.89 -7.36 -8.72
C THR A 131 0.88 -8.49 -8.68
N PHE A 132 0.93 -9.29 -7.62
CA PHE A 132 -0.01 -10.35 -7.33
C PHE A 132 -0.66 -10.04 -6.00
N GLY A 133 -1.98 -10.13 -5.93
CA GLY A 133 -2.77 -9.82 -4.74
C GLY A 133 -3.77 -10.93 -4.47
N LEU A 134 -3.86 -11.35 -3.22
CA LEU A 134 -4.85 -12.30 -2.71
C LEU A 134 -5.53 -11.65 -1.53
N ASN A 135 -6.87 -11.63 -1.50
CA ASN A 135 -7.63 -11.16 -0.36
C ASN A 135 -8.56 -12.25 0.12
N GLN A 136 -8.45 -12.57 1.40
CA GLN A 136 -9.31 -13.51 2.11
C GLN A 136 -10.12 -12.73 3.13
N SER A 137 -11.43 -12.82 3.08
CA SER A 137 -12.35 -12.11 3.96
C SER A 137 -13.25 -13.11 4.69
N ASN A 138 -13.77 -12.71 5.85
CA ASN A 138 -14.86 -13.44 6.48
C ASN A 138 -16.20 -13.30 5.73
N HIS A 139 -16.25 -12.47 4.68
CA HIS A 139 -17.39 -12.32 3.77
C HIS A 139 -16.94 -12.65 2.35
N SER A 140 -17.46 -13.74 1.79
CA SER A 140 -16.99 -14.31 0.51
C SER A 140 -17.09 -13.36 -0.68
N VAL A 141 -18.00 -12.37 -0.64
CA VAL A 141 -18.13 -11.33 -1.66
C VAL A 141 -16.88 -10.45 -1.80
N PHE A 142 -15.99 -10.47 -0.80
CA PHE A 142 -14.73 -9.74 -0.81
C PHE A 142 -13.50 -10.64 -1.00
N ASP A 143 -13.69 -11.93 -1.29
CA ASP A 143 -12.60 -12.82 -1.66
C ASP A 143 -12.20 -12.57 -3.11
N TYR A 144 -10.91 -12.32 -3.36
CA TYR A 144 -10.43 -12.13 -4.72
C TYR A 144 -8.96 -12.48 -4.87
N GLN A 145 -8.61 -12.76 -6.12
CA GLN A 145 -7.23 -12.94 -6.57
C GLN A 145 -7.02 -12.05 -7.79
N VAL A 146 -5.92 -11.32 -7.81
CA VAL A 146 -5.59 -10.40 -8.89
C VAL A 146 -4.12 -10.52 -9.24
N ALA A 147 -3.82 -10.49 -10.53
CA ALA A 147 -2.46 -10.41 -11.05
C ALA A 147 -2.41 -9.28 -12.08
N ASN A 148 -1.50 -8.34 -11.88
CA ASN A 148 -1.27 -7.23 -12.79
C ASN A 148 0.19 -7.26 -13.26
N VAL A 149 0.40 -6.97 -14.53
CA VAL A 149 1.72 -6.80 -15.12
C VAL A 149 1.70 -5.48 -15.88
N GLY A 150 2.76 -4.68 -15.72
CA GLY A 150 2.89 -3.38 -16.33
C GLY A 150 4.34 -3.02 -16.60
N GLY A 151 4.52 -1.90 -17.29
CA GLY A 151 5.83 -1.30 -17.55
C GLY A 151 5.85 0.16 -17.10
N ALA A 152 7.03 0.63 -16.73
CA ALA A 152 7.28 2.03 -16.42
C ALA A 152 8.58 2.49 -17.10
N VAL A 153 8.63 3.76 -17.47
CA VAL A 153 9.83 4.40 -18.03
C VAL A 153 10.12 5.65 -17.22
N ALA A 154 11.34 5.78 -16.71
CA ALA A 154 11.79 6.92 -15.93
C ALA A 154 12.93 7.64 -16.64
N PHE A 155 12.77 8.95 -16.82
CA PHE A 155 13.80 9.85 -17.33
C PHE A 155 14.36 10.68 -16.18
N VAL A 156 15.69 10.77 -16.10
CA VAL A 156 16.39 11.57 -15.10
C VAL A 156 17.20 12.65 -15.82
N VAL A 157 16.81 13.91 -15.62
CA VAL A 157 17.59 15.07 -16.03
C VAL A 157 18.47 15.49 -14.84
N LYS A 158 19.78 15.56 -15.05
CA LYS A 158 20.74 16.05 -14.05
C LYS A 158 21.25 17.42 -14.50
N PHE A 159 21.21 18.39 -13.59
CA PHE A 159 21.78 19.74 -13.72
C PHE A 159 23.00 19.87 -12.81
#